data_AF-A0A970E405-F1
#
_entry.id   AF-A0A970E405-F1
#
_cell.length_a   1.000
_cell.length_b   1.000
_cell.length_c   1.000
_cell.angle_alpha   90.00
_cell.angle_beta   90.00
_cell.angle_gamma   90.00
#
_symmetry.space_group_name_H-M   'P 1'
#
loop_
_entity.id
_entity.type
_entity.pdbx_description
1 polymer ?
#
loop_
_entity_poly.entity_id
_entity_poly.type
_entity_poly.pdbx_seq_one_letter_code
_entity_poly.pdbx_strand_id
1 'polypeptide(L)' 'MKEFGPGCQRPKGQPKQAVEMAVVQEAPKGEERKMIQVGKPAPMFSAPAFYQGKFVEVDLAEFKGNWIMLCFYPGDFTFV' A
#
# COMPACT_ATOMS: atom_id res chain seq x y z
N MET A 1 3.53 11.07 -7.40
CA MET A 1 3.65 9.86 -8.24
C MET A 1 5.00 9.91 -8.92
N LYS A 2 5.82 8.87 -8.77
CA LYS A 2 7.15 8.80 -9.40
C LYS A 2 7.10 7.86 -10.60
N GLU A 3 7.48 8.34 -11.77
CA GLU A 3 7.51 7.51 -13.00
C GLU A 3 8.70 6.53 -12.97
N PHE A 4 8.53 5.33 -13.51
CA PHE A 4 9.59 4.36 -13.71
C PHE A 4 9.48 3.66 -15.07
N GLY A 5 10.59 3.09 -15.55
CA GLY A 5 10.65 2.45 -16.87
C GLY A 5 9.97 1.07 -16.91
N PRO A 6 9.43 0.66 -18.07
CA PRO A 6 8.87 -0.68 -18.25
C PRO A 6 9.96 -1.75 -18.08
N GLY A 7 9.63 -2.86 -17.40
CA GLY A 7 10.54 -4.00 -17.26
C GLY A 7 9.98 -5.12 -16.39
N CYS A 8 10.60 -6.31 -16.47
CA CYS A 8 10.25 -7.48 -15.63
C CYS A 8 10.74 -7.35 -14.18
N GLN A 9 11.49 -6.30 -13.86
CA GLN A 9 11.88 -6.04 -12.49
C GLN A 9 10.66 -5.58 -11.71
N ARG A 10 10.22 -6.45 -10.80
CA ARG A 10 9.23 -6.09 -9.78
C ARG A 10 9.72 -4.78 -9.15
N PRO A 11 8.96 -3.69 -9.24
CA PRO A 11 9.33 -2.43 -8.59
C PRO A 11 9.56 -2.75 -7.12
N LYS A 12 10.68 -2.23 -6.59
CA LYS A 12 11.09 -2.49 -5.22
C LYS A 12 9.98 -1.96 -4.32
N GLY A 13 9.05 -2.85 -3.92
CA GLY A 13 8.11 -2.56 -2.85
C GLY A 13 8.96 -2.04 -1.71
N GLN A 14 8.71 -0.80 -1.31
CA GLN A 14 9.55 -0.14 -0.32
C GLN A 14 9.72 -1.10 0.86
N PRO A 15 10.96 -1.34 1.33
CA PRO A 15 11.12 -2.04 2.60
C PRO A 15 10.28 -1.27 3.61
N LYS A 16 9.43 -1.98 4.37
CA LYS A 16 8.79 -1.43 5.56
C LYS A 16 9.88 -0.66 6.30
N GLN A 17 9.81 0.66 6.32
CA GLN A 17 10.65 1.43 7.22
C GLN A 17 10.31 0.89 8.60
N ALA A 18 11.29 0.21 9.20
CA ALA A 18 11.23 -0.17 10.58
C ALA A 18 10.98 1.13 11.34
N VAL A 19 9.80 1.23 11.94
CA VAL A 19 9.56 2.23 12.96
C VAL A 19 10.49 1.84 14.10
N GLU A 20 11.68 2.44 14.15
CA GLU A 20 12.49 2.47 15.34
C GLU A 20 11.74 3.30 16.39
N MET A 21 11.04 2.61 17.29
CA MET A 21 10.95 3.06 18.67
C MET A 21 11.13 1.84 19.57
N ALA A 22 12.07 1.99 20.49
CA ALA A 22 12.63 0.98 21.35
C ALA A 22 11.65 0.35 22.35
N VAL A 23 12.16 -0.75 22.93
CA VAL A 23 11.75 -1.48 24.14
C VAL A 23 10.85 -2.70 23.91
N VAL A 24 11.51 -3.86 23.99
CA VAL A 24 10.94 -5.21 24.11
C VAL A 24 10.44 -5.42 25.54
N GLN A 25 9.19 -5.85 25.70
CA GLN A 25 8.72 -6.67 26.82
C GLN A 25 7.83 -7.79 26.26
N GLU A 26 8.06 -9.02 26.71
CA GLU A 26 7.47 -10.25 26.18
C GLU A 26 6.05 -10.56 26.70
N ALA A 27 5.27 -11.20 25.80
CA ALA A 27 4.07 -12.04 25.96
C ALA A 27 2.72 -11.39 26.34
N PRO A 28 1.56 -12.03 26.09
CA PRO A 28 1.20 -13.02 25.06
C PRO A 28 0.07 -12.45 24.17
N LYS A 29 0.00 -12.73 22.85
CA LYS A 29 -1.27 -12.48 22.14
C LYS A 29 -1.34 -13.20 20.82
N GLY A 30 -2.37 -14.04 20.68
CA GLY A 30 -2.77 -14.63 19.41
C GLY A 30 -2.82 -13.57 18.33
N GLU A 31 -2.44 -13.97 17.11
CA GLU A 31 -2.31 -13.13 15.93
C GLU A 31 -3.41 -12.08 15.84
N GLU A 32 -3.12 -10.87 16.33
CA GLU A 32 -4.06 -9.76 16.29
C GLU A 32 -4.05 -9.25 14.85
N ARG A 33 -4.92 -9.83 14.01
CA ARG A 33 -5.12 -9.39 12.63
C ARG A 33 -5.58 -7.94 12.70
N LYS A 34 -4.65 -7.01 12.45
CA LYS A 34 -4.93 -5.58 12.40
C LYS A 34 -5.83 -5.30 11.19
N MET A 35 -7.13 -5.42 11.42
CA MET A 35 -8.18 -5.20 10.43
C MET A 35 -8.30 -3.71 10.13
N ILE A 36 -8.75 -3.37 8.92
CA ILE A 36 -9.08 -1.98 8.56
C ILE A 36 -10.26 -1.53 9.43
N GLN A 37 -10.11 -0.39 10.11
CA GLN A 37 -11.12 0.14 11.03
C GLN A 37 -11.70 1.45 10.51
N VAL A 38 -13.03 1.56 10.53
CA VAL A 38 -13.74 2.80 10.17
C VAL A 38 -13.40 3.91 11.17
N GLY A 39 -13.19 5.12 10.68
CA GLY A 39 -12.86 6.30 11.51
C GLY A 39 -11.43 6.32 12.03
N LYS A 40 -10.61 5.31 11.73
CA LYS A 40 -9.16 5.34 11.96
C LYS A 40 -8.43 5.74 10.67
N PRO A 41 -7.20 6.29 10.77
CA PRO A 41 -6.38 6.52 9.60
C PRO A 41 -6.21 5.25 8.77
N ALA A 42 -6.36 5.38 7.44
CA ALA A 42 -6.13 4.27 6.53
C ALA A 42 -4.67 3.79 6.63
N PRO A 43 -4.40 2.48 6.51
CA PRO A 43 -3.03 1.97 6.49
C PRO A 43 -2.24 2.56 5.31
N MET A 44 -1.03 3.06 5.60
CA MET A 44 -0.13 3.58 4.58
C MET A 44 0.31 2.46 3.64
N PHE A 45 0.25 2.70 2.33
CA PHE A 45 0.79 1.80 1.33
C PHE A 45 1.40 2.60 0.17
N SER A 46 2.39 1.97 -0.46
CA SER A 46 2.95 2.37 -1.74
C SER A 46 2.83 1.18 -2.69
N ALA A 47 2.38 1.42 -3.91
CA ALA A 47 2.23 0.38 -4.90
C ALA A 47 2.55 0.89 -6.30
N PRO A 48 3.08 0.03 -7.18
CA PRO A 48 3.18 0.35 -8.59
C PRO A 48 1.80 0.36 -9.23
N ALA A 49 1.58 1.29 -10.14
CA ALA A 49 0.36 1.40 -10.92
C ALA A 49 0.68 1.78 -12.37
N PHE A 50 -0.28 1.52 -13.25
CA PHE A 50 -0.27 2.03 -14.61
C PHE A 50 -1.28 3.19 -14.70
N TYR A 51 -0.78 4.40 -15.00
CA TYR A 51 -1.60 5.61 -15.06
C TYR A 51 -1.21 6.45 -16.28
N GLN A 52 -2.20 6.85 -17.08
CA GLN A 52 -2.03 7.68 -18.27
C GLN A 52 -0.93 7.18 -19.24
N GLY A 53 -0.88 5.87 -19.48
CA GLY A 53 0.11 5.26 -20.39
C GLY A 53 1.50 5.06 -19.78
N LYS A 54 1.68 5.32 -18.49
CA LYS A 54 2.97 5.26 -17.80
C LYS A 54 2.94 4.37 -16.57
N PHE A 55 4.10 3.81 -16.24
CA PHE A 55 4.30 3.12 -14.97
C PHE A 55 4.71 4.13 -13.90
N VAL A 56 3.97 4.14 -12.78
CA VAL A 56 4.16 5.08 -11.67
C VAL A 56 4.14 4.36 -10.34
N GLU A 57 4.93 4.85 -9.39
CA GLU A 57 4.79 4.50 -7.97
C GLU A 57 3.75 5.45 -7.34
N VAL A 58 2.72 4.87 -6.73
CA VAL A 58 1.61 5.58 -6.07
C VAL A 58 1.73 5.38 -4.57
N ASP A 59 1.77 6.48 -3.83
CA ASP A 59 1.76 6.48 -2.36
C ASP A 59 0.47 7.13 -1.86
N LEU A 60 -0.18 6.49 -0.89
CA LEU A 60 -1.39 7.00 -0.25
C LEU A 60 -1.18 8.41 0.35
N ALA A 61 0.04 8.72 0.82
CA ALA A 61 0.39 10.02 1.40
C ALA A 61 0.12 11.20 0.45
N GLU A 62 0.31 10.97 -0.86
CA GLU A 62 0.22 12.02 -1.89
C GLU A 62 -1.22 12.53 -2.09
N PHE A 63 -2.23 11.75 -1.67
CA PHE A 63 -3.64 12.11 -1.82
C PHE A 63 -4.25 12.76 -0.58
N LYS A 64 -3.44 13.06 0.44
CA LYS A 64 -3.92 13.70 1.66
C LYS A 64 -4.59 15.05 1.33
N GLY A 65 -5.81 15.22 1.82
CA GLY A 65 -6.64 16.42 1.56
C GLY A 65 -7.70 16.22 0.49
N ASN A 66 -7.64 15.12 -0.28
CA ASN A 66 -8.66 14.73 -1.23
C ASN A 66 -9.49 13.55 -0.71
N TRP A 67 -10.76 13.47 -1.10
CA TRP A 67 -11.54 12.24 -0.96
C TRP A 67 -11.09 11.23 -2.00
N ILE A 68 -10.89 9.99 -1.58
CA ILE A 68 -10.44 8.89 -2.45
C ILE A 68 -11.35 7.69 -2.29
N MET A 69 -11.47 6.90 -3.36
CA MET A 69 -12.15 5.60 -3.37
C MET A 69 -11.12 4.53 -3.74
N LEU A 70 -10.90 3.57 -2.84
CA LEU A 70 -10.02 2.42 -3.07
C LEU A 70 -10.87 1.17 -3.27
N CYS A 71 -10.76 0.55 -4.44
CA CYS A 71 -11.50 -0.66 -4.79
C CYS A 71 -10.53 -1.83 -4.99
N PHE A 72 -10.85 -2.96 -4.38
CA PHE A 72 -10.22 -4.24 -4.66
C PHE A 72 -11.15 -5.03 -5.58
N TYR A 73 -10.62 -5.56 -6.68
CA TYR A 73 -11.37 -6.41 -7.60
C TYR A 73 -10.61 -7.73 -7.82
N PRO A 74 -11.29 -8.84 -8.18
CA PRO A 74 -10.69 -10.18 -8.14
C PRO A 74 -9.55 -10.41 -9.13
N GLY A 75 -9.63 -9.83 -10.33
CA GLY A 75 -8.60 -9.97 -11.35
C GLY A 75 -8.99 -9.36 -12.69
N ASP A 76 -7.99 -9.15 -13.54
CA ASP A 76 -8.15 -8.74 -14.93
C ASP A 76 -8.49 -9.93 -15.83
N PHE A 77 -9.20 -9.68 -16.94
CA PHE A 77 -9.56 -10.68 -17.95
C PHE A 77 -10.33 -11.90 -17.40
N THR A 78 -11.19 -11.68 -16.42
CA THR A 78 -12.12 -12.70 -15.92
C THR A 78 -13.37 -12.82 -16.80
N PHE A 79 -14.13 -13.89 -16.61
CA PHE A 79 -15.39 -14.10 -17.33
C PHE A 79 -16.50 -13.15 -16.84
N VAL A 80 -17.41 -12.80 -17.75
CA VAL A 80 -18.68 -12.09 -17.48
C VAL A 80 -19.86 -13.03 -17.64
#